data_AF-A0A932TDH4-F1
#
_entry.id   AF-A0A932TDH4-F1
#
_cell.length_a   1.000
_cell.length_b   1.000
_cell.length_c   1.000
_cell.angle_alpha   90.00
_cell.angle_beta   90.00
_cell.angle_gamma   90.00
#
_symmetry.space_group_name_H-M   'P 1'
#
loop_
_entity.id
_entity.type
_entity.pdbx_description
1 polymer ?
#
loop_
_entity_poly.entity_id
_entity_poly.type
_entity_poly.pdbx_seq_one_letter_code
_entity_poly.pdbx_strand_id
1 'polypeptide(L)'
;MADMVFYSWQSDLPNATNRGFIQTALEAATKAIRDDESIQVEPVVDRDTAGVPGSPDISSTILGKIDQAQVFVCDVSIINQETKEETRLTPNPNVLIELGYALKALGQQRIIMVMNTASGTPAQLPFDLQLKRVLTYNAPPEASERAPERKNLQRALEAGLRAILAAPRRVGDSLREEAFRNYLDRMRGLMLEGGLREAKPGDAVQTIARTLTLTVLGGLDEERKGALVKFLFESALIHKSKRVIKLKGADLSGADLRDADLRVRRAEAQAKEDGISLRGANLRNADIRRSKLRNSDLFGADLGGAKLERANLGGANLSRADLGGAKLERANFGGANLSRADFCNATLQDANLGGTDLTDANFAGADLRGADLRGSKNLTQEQLESATGDRRVKLPKAFTPPESWSN
;
A
#
# COMPACT_ATOMS: atom_id res chain seq x y z
N MET A 1 2.29 6.82 -21.45
CA MET A 1 2.29 5.43 -20.96
C MET A 1 1.27 4.69 -21.78
N ALA A 2 1.60 3.51 -22.34
CA ALA A 2 0.63 2.71 -23.10
C ALA A 2 -0.55 2.30 -22.21
N ASP A 3 -1.73 2.17 -22.80
CA ASP A 3 -2.97 1.91 -22.06
C ASP A 3 -3.15 0.40 -21.86
N MET A 4 -2.49 -0.13 -20.83
CA MET A 4 -2.41 -1.57 -20.60
C MET A 4 -3.79 -2.23 -20.41
N VAL A 5 -4.03 -3.32 -21.15
CA VAL A 5 -5.16 -4.23 -20.98
C VAL A 5 -4.62 -5.50 -20.35
N PHE A 6 -4.97 -5.78 -19.10
CA PHE A 6 -4.56 -7.01 -18.43
C PHE A 6 -5.57 -8.13 -18.71
N TYR A 7 -5.09 -9.28 -19.20
CA TYR A 7 -5.93 -10.46 -19.45
C TYR A 7 -5.64 -11.57 -18.44
N SER A 8 -6.59 -11.79 -17.53
CA SER A 8 -6.61 -12.89 -16.57
C SER A 8 -7.26 -14.14 -17.20
N TRP A 9 -6.48 -15.21 -17.35
CA TRP A 9 -6.86 -16.40 -18.10
C TRP A 9 -6.78 -17.68 -17.24
N GLN A 10 -7.36 -18.76 -17.74
CA GLN A 10 -7.36 -20.08 -17.10
C GLN A 10 -6.94 -21.19 -18.09
N SER A 11 -6.35 -22.27 -17.56
CA SER A 11 -5.95 -23.45 -18.34
C SER A 11 -6.89 -24.65 -18.21
N ASP A 12 -7.93 -24.56 -17.37
CA ASP A 12 -8.77 -25.70 -17.02
C ASP A 12 -9.74 -26.10 -18.15
N LEU A 13 -9.97 -25.20 -19.10
CA LEU A 13 -10.81 -25.43 -20.28
C LEU A 13 -9.98 -25.51 -21.58
N PRO A 14 -10.47 -26.19 -22.63
CA PRO A 14 -9.72 -26.38 -23.86
C PRO A 14 -9.25 -25.06 -24.48
N ASN A 15 -7.95 -24.96 -24.77
CA ASN A 15 -7.33 -23.74 -25.28
C ASN A 15 -8.00 -23.21 -26.56
N ALA A 16 -8.45 -24.10 -27.46
CA ALA A 16 -9.05 -23.75 -28.73
C ALA A 16 -10.46 -23.13 -28.62
N THR A 17 -11.13 -23.30 -27.48
CA THR A 17 -12.47 -22.77 -27.19
C THR A 17 -12.46 -21.67 -26.14
N ASN A 18 -11.42 -21.59 -25.30
CA ASN A 18 -11.31 -20.66 -24.19
C ASN A 18 -10.08 -19.76 -24.32
N ARG A 19 -9.01 -20.01 -23.56
CA ARG A 19 -7.83 -19.14 -23.50
C ARG A 19 -7.35 -18.61 -24.85
N GLY A 20 -7.02 -19.51 -25.79
CA GLY A 20 -6.53 -19.12 -27.12
C GLY A 20 -7.60 -18.44 -27.97
N PHE A 21 -8.87 -18.81 -27.80
CA PHE A 21 -10.00 -18.20 -28.49
C PHE A 21 -10.23 -16.75 -28.06
N ILE A 22 -10.32 -16.51 -26.74
CA ILE A 22 -10.49 -15.19 -26.13
C ILE A 22 -9.27 -14.33 -26.44
N GLN A 23 -8.06 -14.86 -26.26
CA GLN A 23 -6.82 -14.14 -26.54
C GLN A 23 -6.78 -13.65 -27.99
N THR A 24 -7.07 -14.51 -28.96
CA THR A 24 -7.07 -14.13 -30.38
C THR A 24 -8.10 -13.03 -30.67
N ALA A 25 -9.30 -13.12 -30.08
CA ALA A 25 -10.33 -12.10 -30.23
C ALA A 25 -9.92 -10.76 -29.58
N LEU A 26 -9.29 -10.80 -28.41
CA LEU A 26 -8.82 -9.63 -27.67
C LEU A 26 -7.64 -8.94 -28.36
N GLU A 27 -6.67 -9.69 -28.87
CA GLU A 27 -5.55 -9.17 -29.66
C GLU A 27 -6.05 -8.52 -30.97
N ALA A 28 -7.04 -9.13 -31.63
CA ALA A 28 -7.65 -8.54 -32.82
C ALA A 28 -8.44 -7.26 -32.50
N ALA A 29 -9.15 -7.21 -31.37
CA ALA A 29 -9.87 -6.02 -30.92
C ALA A 29 -8.93 -4.87 -30.54
N THR A 30 -7.87 -5.15 -29.78
CA THR A 30 -6.85 -4.14 -29.42
C THR A 30 -6.09 -3.64 -30.65
N LYS A 31 -5.77 -4.52 -31.61
CA LYS A 31 -5.20 -4.11 -32.91
C LYS A 31 -6.14 -3.18 -33.67
N ALA A 32 -7.44 -3.49 -33.76
CA ALA A 32 -8.41 -2.66 -34.46
C ALA A 32 -8.56 -1.26 -33.82
N ILE A 33 -8.43 -1.15 -32.49
CA ILE A 33 -8.42 0.14 -31.78
C ILE A 33 -7.13 0.91 -32.06
N ARG A 34 -5.98 0.23 -32.06
CA ARG A 34 -4.68 0.86 -32.34
C ARG A 34 -4.58 1.38 -33.78
N ASP A 35 -5.13 0.65 -34.73
CA ASP A 35 -5.12 1.01 -36.15
C ASP A 35 -6.16 2.13 -36.46
N ASP A 36 -6.93 2.59 -35.46
CA ASP A 36 -7.89 3.69 -35.55
C ASP A 36 -7.27 5.00 -35.04
N GLU A 37 -6.76 5.82 -35.96
CA GLU A 37 -6.06 7.09 -35.69
C GLU A 37 -6.92 8.15 -34.96
N SER A 38 -8.23 7.92 -34.81
CA SER A 38 -9.12 8.84 -34.07
C SER A 38 -9.00 8.73 -32.55
N ILE A 39 -8.34 7.69 -32.04
CA ILE A 39 -8.17 7.45 -30.60
C ILE A 39 -6.68 7.52 -30.24
N GLN A 40 -6.30 8.43 -29.32
CA GLN A 40 -4.94 8.55 -28.79
C GLN A 40 -4.61 7.46 -27.75
N VAL A 41 -4.99 6.22 -28.01
CA VAL A 41 -4.87 5.10 -27.07
C VAL A 41 -4.19 3.92 -27.76
N GLU A 42 -3.08 3.46 -27.19
CA GLU A 42 -2.37 2.26 -27.65
C GLU A 42 -2.53 1.13 -26.64
N PRO A 43 -3.56 0.27 -26.78
CA PRO A 43 -3.77 -0.83 -25.86
C PRO A 43 -2.78 -1.96 -26.10
N VAL A 44 -2.14 -2.42 -25.02
CA VAL A 44 -1.22 -3.58 -25.04
C VAL A 44 -1.80 -4.66 -24.13
N VAL A 45 -1.94 -5.88 -24.66
CA VAL A 45 -2.38 -7.04 -23.88
C VAL A 45 -1.21 -7.57 -23.07
N ASP A 46 -1.30 -7.50 -21.74
CA ASP A 46 -0.34 -8.09 -20.80
C ASP A 46 -0.99 -9.25 -20.01
N ARG A 47 -0.16 -10.19 -19.55
CA ARG A 47 -0.55 -11.40 -18.80
C ARG A 47 0.56 -11.89 -17.88
N ASP A 48 0.17 -12.64 -16.86
CA ASP A 48 1.07 -13.36 -15.94
C ASP A 48 2.30 -12.53 -15.54
N THR A 49 3.49 -13.15 -15.59
CA THR A 49 4.80 -12.51 -15.41
C THR A 49 5.47 -12.11 -16.74
N ALA A 50 4.73 -12.07 -17.85
CA ALA A 50 5.29 -11.79 -19.17
C ALA A 50 6.10 -10.48 -19.19
N GLY A 51 7.28 -10.48 -19.83
CA GLY A 51 8.14 -9.30 -19.91
C GLY A 51 8.91 -8.95 -18.63
N VAL A 52 8.76 -9.71 -17.53
CA VAL A 52 9.51 -9.50 -16.29
C VAL A 52 10.76 -10.40 -16.27
N PRO A 53 11.99 -9.84 -16.22
CA PRO A 53 13.22 -10.63 -16.18
C PRO A 53 13.39 -11.42 -14.87
N GLY A 54 13.95 -12.62 -14.95
CA GLY A 54 14.34 -13.43 -13.78
C GLY A 54 13.25 -14.35 -13.24
N SER A 55 13.29 -14.62 -11.93
CA SER A 55 12.31 -15.45 -11.21
C SER A 55 11.49 -14.58 -10.25
N PRO A 56 10.57 -13.74 -10.75
CA PRO A 56 9.82 -12.82 -9.92
C PRO A 56 8.81 -13.55 -9.03
N ASP A 57 8.45 -12.94 -7.91
CA ASP A 57 7.31 -13.39 -7.12
C ASP A 57 6.02 -13.20 -7.94
N ILE A 58 5.37 -14.33 -8.25
CA ILE A 58 4.30 -14.40 -9.24
C ILE A 58 3.11 -13.54 -8.80
N SER A 59 2.69 -13.66 -7.53
CA SER A 59 1.52 -12.95 -7.01
C SER A 59 1.72 -11.44 -6.98
N SER A 60 2.83 -10.95 -6.44
CA SER A 60 3.08 -9.49 -6.43
C SER A 60 3.23 -8.91 -7.84
N THR A 61 3.78 -9.69 -8.78
CA THR A 61 3.91 -9.25 -10.18
C THR A 61 2.55 -9.11 -10.85
N ILE A 62 1.69 -10.12 -10.74
CA ILE A 62 0.35 -10.11 -11.34
C ILE A 62 -0.48 -8.96 -10.75
N LEU A 63 -0.53 -8.83 -9.42
CA LEU A 63 -1.30 -7.78 -8.77
C LEU A 63 -0.76 -6.38 -9.10
N GLY A 64 0.57 -6.22 -9.18
CA GLY A 64 1.19 -4.96 -9.60
C GLY A 64 0.89 -4.56 -11.05
N LYS A 65 0.76 -5.55 -11.96
CA LYS A 65 0.29 -5.30 -13.33
C LYS A 65 -1.19 -4.91 -13.37
N ILE A 66 -2.02 -5.54 -12.53
CA ILE A 66 -3.44 -5.17 -12.41
C ILE A 66 -3.58 -3.73 -11.92
N ASP A 67 -2.76 -3.27 -10.96
CA ASP A 67 -2.76 -1.88 -10.51
C ASP A 67 -2.47 -0.88 -11.64
N GLN A 68 -1.64 -1.27 -12.61
CA GLN A 68 -1.25 -0.43 -13.74
C GLN A 68 -2.22 -0.51 -14.93
N ALA A 69 -3.09 -1.53 -14.95
CA ALA A 69 -4.01 -1.78 -16.04
C ALA A 69 -5.11 -0.72 -16.13
N GLN A 70 -5.49 -0.35 -17.36
CA GLN A 70 -6.64 0.52 -17.61
C GLN A 70 -7.94 -0.25 -17.79
N VAL A 71 -7.81 -1.48 -18.30
CA VAL A 71 -8.89 -2.44 -18.47
C VAL A 71 -8.41 -3.79 -17.97
N PHE A 72 -9.24 -4.45 -17.18
CA PHE A 72 -9.04 -5.83 -16.79
C PHE A 72 -10.06 -6.72 -17.49
N VAL A 73 -9.58 -7.74 -18.20
CA VAL A 73 -10.39 -8.72 -18.91
C VAL A 73 -10.17 -10.07 -18.25
N CYS A 74 -11.23 -10.82 -17.95
CA CYS A 74 -11.09 -12.13 -17.30
C CYS A 74 -12.03 -13.20 -17.85
N ASP A 75 -11.53 -14.43 -17.95
CA ASP A 75 -12.30 -15.61 -18.35
C ASP A 75 -13.02 -16.25 -17.16
N VAL A 76 -14.32 -15.97 -17.02
CA VAL A 76 -15.19 -16.51 -15.96
C VAL A 76 -15.95 -17.76 -16.40
N SER A 77 -15.46 -18.48 -17.42
CA SER A 77 -16.04 -19.78 -17.82
C SER A 77 -15.96 -20.81 -16.70
N ILE A 78 -17.01 -21.61 -16.52
CA ILE A 78 -17.14 -22.58 -15.42
C ILE A 78 -16.28 -23.81 -15.74
N ILE A 79 -15.49 -24.27 -14.75
CA ILE A 79 -14.47 -25.30 -14.98
C ILE A 79 -14.86 -26.70 -14.51
N ASN A 80 -15.95 -26.82 -13.75
CA ASN A 80 -16.30 -28.04 -13.02
C ASN A 80 -17.67 -28.63 -13.39
N GLN A 81 -18.10 -28.48 -14.65
CA GLN A 81 -19.41 -28.97 -15.10
C GLN A 81 -19.60 -30.48 -14.94
N GLU A 82 -18.53 -31.28 -14.99
CA GLU A 82 -18.58 -32.74 -14.95
C GLU A 82 -18.56 -33.31 -13.51
N THR A 83 -18.61 -32.45 -12.49
CA THR A 83 -18.58 -32.89 -11.09
C THR A 83 -19.97 -33.29 -10.57
N LYS A 84 -20.02 -34.21 -9.60
CA LYS A 84 -21.27 -34.73 -9.00
C LYS A 84 -22.18 -33.57 -8.55
N GLU A 85 -23.50 -33.78 -8.63
CA GLU A 85 -24.60 -32.80 -8.43
C GLU A 85 -24.50 -31.89 -7.18
N GLU A 86 -23.69 -32.26 -6.19
CA GLU A 86 -23.49 -31.51 -4.94
C GLU A 86 -22.40 -30.41 -5.01
N THR A 87 -21.62 -30.31 -6.11
CA THR A 87 -20.53 -29.34 -6.20
C THR A 87 -21.00 -28.03 -6.81
N ARG A 88 -20.79 -26.91 -6.11
CA ARG A 88 -21.11 -25.58 -6.64
C ARG A 88 -20.28 -25.29 -7.90
N LEU A 89 -20.96 -24.89 -8.97
CA LEU A 89 -20.30 -24.48 -10.21
C LEU A 89 -19.48 -23.21 -9.98
N THR A 90 -18.24 -23.21 -10.47
CA THR A 90 -17.30 -22.09 -10.28
C THR A 90 -16.38 -21.91 -11.48
N PRO A 91 -16.01 -20.67 -11.80
CA PRO A 91 -14.82 -20.37 -12.59
C PRO A 91 -13.53 -20.76 -11.87
N ASN A 92 -12.40 -20.62 -12.58
CA ASN A 92 -11.08 -20.82 -11.99
C ASN A 92 -10.84 -19.89 -10.76
N PRO A 93 -10.43 -20.44 -9.60
CA PRO A 93 -10.22 -19.64 -8.38
C PRO A 93 -9.16 -18.53 -8.50
N ASN A 94 -8.09 -18.73 -9.27
CA ASN A 94 -7.04 -17.72 -9.47
C ASN A 94 -7.63 -16.51 -10.22
N VAL A 95 -8.41 -16.77 -11.26
CA VAL A 95 -9.12 -15.72 -12.01
C VAL A 95 -10.08 -14.95 -11.09
N LEU A 96 -10.77 -15.63 -10.17
CA LEU A 96 -11.67 -14.98 -9.21
C LEU A 96 -10.92 -14.11 -8.19
N ILE A 97 -9.74 -14.54 -7.71
CA ILE A 97 -8.90 -13.74 -6.82
C ILE A 97 -8.43 -12.47 -7.53
N GLU A 98 -7.93 -12.61 -8.76
CA GLU A 98 -7.50 -11.48 -9.58
C GLU A 98 -8.65 -10.53 -9.91
N LEU A 99 -9.83 -11.06 -10.23
CA LEU A 99 -11.06 -10.29 -10.44
C LEU A 99 -11.47 -9.51 -9.19
N GLY A 100 -11.45 -10.15 -8.01
CA GLY A 100 -11.75 -9.49 -6.74
C GLY A 100 -10.80 -8.32 -6.46
N TYR A 101 -9.50 -8.52 -6.71
CA TYR A 101 -8.50 -7.46 -6.59
C TYR A 101 -8.72 -6.34 -7.62
N ALA A 102 -8.95 -6.68 -8.89
CA ALA A 102 -9.20 -5.73 -9.96
C ALA A 102 -10.47 -4.90 -9.70
N LEU A 103 -11.52 -5.49 -9.14
CA LEU A 103 -12.73 -4.77 -8.71
C LEU A 103 -12.41 -3.73 -7.65
N LYS A 104 -11.54 -4.04 -6.68
CA LYS A 104 -11.06 -3.09 -5.67
C LYS A 104 -10.19 -1.99 -6.31
N ALA A 105 -9.18 -2.37 -7.10
CA ALA A 105 -8.18 -1.47 -7.66
C ALA A 105 -8.78 -0.57 -8.76
N LEU A 106 -9.39 -1.16 -9.77
CA LEU A 106 -9.83 -0.47 -11.00
C LEU A 106 -11.31 -0.08 -10.95
N GLY A 107 -12.14 -0.87 -10.27
CA GLY A 107 -13.58 -0.66 -10.16
C GLY A 107 -14.36 -1.32 -11.30
N GLN A 108 -15.63 -1.62 -11.04
CA GLN A 108 -16.48 -2.41 -11.93
C GLN A 108 -16.58 -1.86 -13.37
N GLN A 109 -16.51 -0.55 -13.55
CA GLN A 109 -16.58 0.08 -14.88
C GLN A 109 -15.37 -0.22 -15.77
N ARG A 110 -14.27 -0.76 -15.21
CA ARG A 110 -13.03 -1.09 -15.93
C ARG A 110 -12.82 -2.60 -16.11
N ILE A 111 -13.85 -3.40 -15.78
CA ILE A 111 -13.81 -4.85 -15.82
C ILE A 111 -14.64 -5.35 -16.99
N ILE A 112 -14.07 -6.25 -17.80
CA ILE A 112 -14.77 -7.02 -18.81
C ILE A 112 -14.68 -8.50 -18.43
N MET A 113 -15.80 -9.07 -17.98
CA MET A 113 -15.88 -10.52 -17.80
C MET A 113 -16.31 -11.18 -19.09
N VAL A 114 -15.65 -12.28 -19.46
CA VAL A 114 -15.93 -13.05 -20.68
C VAL A 114 -16.23 -14.50 -20.29
N MET A 115 -17.25 -15.11 -20.92
CA MET A 115 -17.67 -16.47 -20.61
C MET A 115 -18.02 -17.25 -21.88
N ASN A 116 -17.48 -18.46 -22.01
CA ASN A 116 -17.92 -19.43 -23.02
C ASN A 116 -19.19 -20.13 -22.55
N THR A 117 -20.32 -19.92 -23.24
CA THR A 117 -21.59 -20.52 -22.84
C THR A 117 -21.68 -22.03 -23.05
N ALA A 118 -20.74 -22.61 -23.80
CA ALA A 118 -20.59 -24.07 -23.86
C ALA A 118 -20.28 -24.67 -22.48
N SER A 119 -19.66 -23.88 -21.60
CA SER A 119 -19.32 -24.26 -20.22
C SER A 119 -20.39 -23.87 -19.18
N GLY A 120 -21.55 -23.38 -19.60
CA GLY A 120 -22.66 -23.01 -18.72
C GLY A 120 -23.21 -21.63 -19.02
N THR A 121 -24.08 -21.13 -18.15
CA THR A 121 -24.76 -19.84 -18.34
C THR A 121 -24.35 -18.83 -17.27
N PRO A 122 -24.44 -17.52 -17.53
CA PRO A 122 -24.16 -16.50 -16.51
C PRO A 122 -24.99 -16.66 -15.22
N ALA A 123 -26.20 -17.23 -15.32
CA ALA A 123 -27.05 -17.52 -14.15
C ALA A 123 -26.48 -18.61 -13.23
N GLN A 124 -25.55 -19.44 -13.74
CA GLN A 124 -24.89 -20.51 -12.97
C GLN A 124 -23.58 -20.03 -12.32
N LEU A 125 -23.15 -18.79 -12.57
CA LEU A 125 -22.00 -18.20 -11.90
C LEU A 125 -22.27 -18.01 -10.39
N PRO A 126 -21.23 -17.82 -9.56
CA PRO A 126 -21.38 -17.35 -8.19
C PRO A 126 -22.28 -16.10 -8.07
N PHE A 127 -23.02 -15.99 -6.96
CA PHE A 127 -24.11 -15.02 -6.80
C PHE A 127 -23.68 -13.56 -6.98
N ASP A 128 -22.43 -13.27 -6.60
CA ASP A 128 -21.77 -11.97 -6.70
C ASP A 128 -21.45 -11.59 -8.16
N LEU A 129 -21.29 -12.58 -9.04
CA LEU A 129 -21.03 -12.40 -10.47
C LEU A 129 -22.31 -12.40 -11.31
N GLN A 130 -23.36 -13.11 -10.88
CA GLN A 130 -24.65 -13.20 -11.60
C GLN A 130 -25.27 -11.83 -11.90
N LEU A 131 -25.09 -10.87 -10.99
CA LEU A 131 -25.63 -9.51 -11.10
C LEU A 131 -24.76 -8.58 -11.96
N LYS A 132 -23.61 -9.06 -12.43
CA LYS A 132 -22.67 -8.27 -13.21
C LYS A 132 -22.80 -8.59 -14.69
N ARG A 133 -22.43 -7.61 -15.54
CA ARG A 133 -22.47 -7.79 -17.00
C ARG A 133 -21.32 -8.70 -17.45
N VAL A 134 -21.66 -9.80 -18.12
CA VAL A 134 -20.71 -10.76 -18.68
C VAL A 134 -20.87 -10.79 -20.20
N LEU A 135 -19.76 -10.65 -20.94
CA LEU A 135 -19.73 -10.88 -22.38
C LEU A 135 -19.72 -12.39 -22.63
N THR A 136 -20.71 -12.87 -23.37
CA THR A 136 -20.83 -14.30 -23.68
C THR A 136 -20.48 -14.57 -25.13
N TYR A 137 -19.91 -15.74 -25.36
CA TYR A 137 -19.75 -16.32 -26.70
C TYR A 137 -19.96 -17.83 -26.60
N ASN A 138 -20.31 -18.49 -27.71
CA ASN A 138 -20.59 -19.92 -27.72
C ASN A 138 -19.62 -20.69 -28.64
N ALA A 139 -18.60 -21.31 -28.05
CA ALA A 139 -17.64 -22.14 -28.78
C ALA A 139 -17.57 -23.55 -28.18
N PRO A 140 -18.52 -24.45 -28.50
CA PRO A 140 -18.46 -25.83 -28.03
C PRO A 140 -17.29 -26.59 -28.69
N PRO A 141 -16.74 -27.63 -28.02
CA PRO A 141 -15.66 -28.46 -28.58
C PRO A 141 -16.01 -29.07 -29.94
N GLU A 142 -17.28 -29.41 -30.16
CA GLU A 142 -17.75 -30.09 -31.38
C GLU A 142 -17.97 -29.13 -32.57
N ALA A 143 -17.85 -27.81 -32.38
CA ALA A 143 -18.18 -26.85 -33.43
C ALA A 143 -17.24 -26.98 -34.64
N SER A 144 -17.83 -27.25 -35.81
CA SER A 144 -17.14 -27.37 -37.10
C SER A 144 -16.58 -26.04 -37.61
N GLU A 145 -17.25 -24.91 -37.32
CA GLU A 145 -16.81 -23.57 -37.67
C GLU A 145 -16.94 -22.63 -36.47
N ARG A 146 -15.84 -21.94 -36.11
CA ARG A 146 -15.79 -21.02 -34.96
C ARG A 146 -15.43 -19.59 -35.34
N ALA A 147 -15.14 -19.34 -36.62
CA ALA A 147 -14.69 -18.03 -37.09
C ALA A 147 -15.77 -16.93 -36.95
N PRO A 148 -17.06 -17.17 -37.27
CA PRO A 148 -18.11 -16.18 -37.06
C PRO A 148 -18.24 -15.76 -35.61
N GLU A 149 -18.23 -16.74 -34.69
CA GLU A 149 -18.37 -16.47 -33.26
C GLU A 149 -17.17 -15.72 -32.70
N ARG A 150 -15.95 -16.04 -33.15
CA ARG A 150 -14.75 -15.30 -32.75
C ARG A 150 -14.83 -13.84 -33.20
N LYS A 151 -15.38 -13.58 -34.37
CA LYS A 151 -15.59 -12.21 -34.90
C LYS A 151 -16.66 -11.46 -34.09
N ASN A 152 -17.70 -12.15 -33.62
CA ASN A 152 -18.70 -11.58 -32.72
C ASN A 152 -18.08 -11.19 -31.38
N LEU A 153 -17.30 -12.09 -30.77
CA LEU A 153 -16.58 -11.83 -29.52
C LEU A 153 -15.59 -10.67 -29.69
N GLN A 154 -14.83 -10.64 -30.79
CA GLN A 154 -13.92 -9.54 -31.12
C GLN A 154 -14.66 -8.19 -31.13
N ARG A 155 -15.80 -8.09 -31.84
CA ARG A 155 -16.59 -6.85 -31.89
C ARG A 155 -17.11 -6.43 -30.52
N ALA A 156 -17.56 -7.39 -29.71
CA ALA A 156 -18.04 -7.12 -28.36
C ALA A 156 -16.92 -6.63 -27.42
N LEU A 157 -15.75 -7.26 -27.50
CA LEU A 157 -14.54 -6.84 -26.79
C LEU A 157 -14.09 -5.45 -27.23
N GLU A 158 -14.06 -5.19 -28.54
CA GLU A 158 -13.69 -3.89 -29.09
C GLU A 158 -14.62 -2.78 -28.57
N ALA A 159 -15.94 -2.98 -28.64
CA ALA A 159 -16.91 -2.03 -28.12
C ALA A 159 -16.74 -1.79 -26.60
N GLY A 160 -16.50 -2.85 -25.83
CA GLY A 160 -16.23 -2.75 -24.40
C GLY A 160 -14.95 -1.98 -24.09
N LEU A 161 -13.85 -2.31 -24.78
CA LEU A 161 -12.56 -1.63 -24.65
C LEU A 161 -12.68 -0.14 -24.98
N ARG A 162 -13.28 0.21 -26.13
CA ARG A 162 -13.47 1.61 -26.53
C ARG A 162 -14.26 2.39 -25.48
N ALA A 163 -15.34 1.82 -24.95
CA ALA A 163 -16.14 2.47 -23.91
C ALA A 163 -15.34 2.75 -22.63
N ILE A 164 -14.46 1.84 -22.23
CA ILE A 164 -13.64 1.98 -21.02
C ILE A 164 -12.44 2.91 -21.23
N LEU A 165 -11.80 2.84 -22.39
CA LEU A 165 -10.62 3.63 -22.73
C LEU A 165 -10.97 5.10 -23.04
N ALA A 166 -12.16 5.36 -23.59
CA ALA A 166 -12.68 6.71 -23.75
C ALA A 166 -13.13 7.34 -22.41
N ALA A 167 -13.37 6.53 -21.38
CA ALA A 167 -13.80 7.02 -20.08
C ALA A 167 -12.59 7.53 -19.26
N PRO A 168 -12.64 8.77 -18.73
CA PRO A 168 -11.56 9.31 -17.90
C PRO A 168 -11.22 8.36 -16.74
N ARG A 169 -9.93 8.23 -16.41
CA ARG A 169 -9.45 7.49 -15.21
C ARG A 169 -10.27 7.93 -13.99
N ARG A 170 -10.59 6.99 -13.09
CA ARG A 170 -11.52 7.16 -11.95
C ARG A 170 -11.51 8.62 -11.46
N VAL A 171 -12.68 9.23 -11.38
CA VAL A 171 -12.89 10.60 -10.86
C VAL A 171 -12.21 10.76 -9.48
N GLY A 172 -12.20 9.72 -8.65
CA GLY A 172 -11.52 9.73 -7.34
C GLY A 172 -9.99 9.84 -7.41
N ASP A 173 -9.32 9.12 -8.31
CA ASP A 173 -7.85 9.17 -8.42
C ASP A 173 -7.38 10.41 -9.19
N SER A 174 -8.11 10.82 -10.23
CA SER A 174 -7.84 12.08 -10.94
C SER A 174 -8.05 13.29 -10.04
N LEU A 175 -9.12 13.34 -9.23
CA LEU A 175 -9.33 14.41 -8.25
C LEU A 175 -8.27 14.43 -7.14
N ARG A 176 -7.84 13.26 -6.64
CA ARG A 176 -6.75 13.18 -5.65
C ARG A 176 -5.42 13.64 -6.22
N GLU A 177 -5.13 13.26 -7.46
CA GLU A 177 -3.93 13.65 -8.17
C GLU A 177 -3.95 15.15 -8.52
N GLU A 178 -5.10 15.68 -8.94
CA GLU A 178 -5.30 17.10 -9.17
C GLU A 178 -5.20 17.89 -7.85
N ALA A 179 -5.82 17.42 -6.76
CA ALA A 179 -5.68 18.03 -5.44
C ALA A 179 -4.22 18.05 -4.96
N PHE A 180 -3.48 16.96 -5.19
CA PHE A 180 -2.06 16.88 -4.88
C PHE A 180 -1.23 17.85 -5.74
N ARG A 181 -1.44 17.90 -7.05
CA ARG A 181 -0.77 18.87 -7.95
C ARG A 181 -1.07 20.31 -7.57
N ASN A 182 -2.34 20.64 -7.34
CA ASN A 182 -2.79 21.96 -6.91
C ASN A 182 -2.17 22.36 -5.56
N TYR A 183 -2.02 21.40 -4.64
CA TYR A 183 -1.31 21.63 -3.39
C TYR A 183 0.16 21.98 -3.63
N LEU A 184 0.88 21.19 -4.45
CA LEU A 184 2.29 21.43 -4.75
C LEU A 184 2.50 22.80 -5.41
N ASP A 185 1.64 23.20 -6.35
CA ASP A 185 1.72 24.51 -7.00
C ASP A 185 1.48 25.66 -6.02
N ARG A 186 0.48 25.54 -5.12
CA ARG A 186 0.24 26.53 -4.07
C ARG A 186 1.41 26.62 -3.09
N MET A 187 1.94 25.48 -2.66
CA MET A 187 3.10 25.42 -1.76
C MET A 187 4.35 26.03 -2.42
N ARG A 188 4.57 25.79 -3.71
CA ARG A 188 5.65 26.43 -4.49
C ARG A 188 5.51 27.95 -4.44
N GLY A 189 4.32 28.50 -4.70
CA GLY A 189 4.07 29.95 -4.62
C GLY A 189 4.37 30.52 -3.23
N LEU A 190 3.90 29.86 -2.17
CA LEU A 190 4.17 30.29 -0.79
C LEU A 190 5.68 30.25 -0.45
N MET A 191 6.43 29.30 -1.01
CA MET A 191 7.87 29.16 -0.76
C MET A 191 8.72 30.16 -1.54
N LEU A 192 8.37 30.47 -2.79
CA LEU A 192 9.16 31.35 -3.65
C LEU A 192 8.81 32.83 -3.46
N GLU A 193 7.52 33.14 -3.33
CA GLU A 193 7.00 34.51 -3.32
C GLU A 193 6.43 34.88 -1.94
N GLY A 194 5.82 33.91 -1.25
CA GLY A 194 5.12 34.14 0.02
C GLY A 194 6.01 34.17 1.27
N GLY A 195 7.33 34.04 1.14
CA GLY A 195 8.26 34.09 2.28
C GLY A 195 8.15 32.93 3.29
N LEU A 196 7.50 31.81 2.94
CA LEU A 196 7.20 30.73 3.88
C LEU A 196 8.44 30.15 4.58
N ARG A 197 9.60 30.11 3.89
CA ARG A 197 10.85 29.56 4.46
C ARG A 197 11.45 30.41 5.57
N GLU A 198 11.15 31.70 5.59
CA GLU A 198 11.67 32.69 6.53
C GLU A 198 10.64 33.06 7.59
N ALA A 199 9.40 32.58 7.43
CA ALA A 199 8.29 32.86 8.31
C ALA A 199 8.58 32.44 9.75
N LYS A 200 8.24 33.33 10.69
CA LYS A 200 8.34 33.11 12.12
C LYS A 200 7.13 32.34 12.65
N PRO A 201 7.26 31.65 13.80
CA PRO A 201 6.14 31.01 14.45
C PRO A 201 5.00 31.99 14.72
N GLY A 202 3.84 31.74 14.11
CA GLY A 202 2.64 32.58 14.26
C GLY A 202 2.29 33.41 13.02
N ASP A 203 3.17 33.47 12.03
CA ASP A 203 2.90 34.20 10.79
C ASP A 203 1.71 33.59 10.02
N ALA A 204 0.92 34.46 9.39
CA ALA A 204 -0.27 34.06 8.63
C ALA A 204 0.07 33.04 7.52
N VAL A 205 1.24 33.19 6.87
CA VAL A 205 1.69 32.27 5.82
C VAL A 205 1.92 30.84 6.33
N GLN A 206 2.42 30.65 7.56
CA GLN A 206 2.55 29.32 8.16
C GLN A 206 1.18 28.71 8.45
N THR A 207 0.22 29.54 8.89
CA THR A 207 -1.15 29.10 9.14
C THR A 207 -1.82 28.64 7.85
N ILE A 208 -1.67 29.40 6.77
CA ILE A 208 -2.19 29.03 5.44
C ILE A 208 -1.54 27.74 4.94
N ALA A 209 -0.21 27.65 4.95
CA ALA A 209 0.53 26.47 4.52
C ALA A 209 0.14 25.22 5.33
N ARG A 210 -0.01 25.37 6.65
CA ARG A 210 -0.46 24.29 7.52
C ARG A 210 -1.88 23.85 7.18
N THR A 211 -2.82 24.78 7.05
CA THR A 211 -4.22 24.47 6.72
C THR A 211 -4.31 23.73 5.40
N LEU A 212 -3.64 24.23 4.35
CA LEU A 212 -3.57 23.55 3.05
C LEU A 212 -3.03 22.13 3.18
N THR A 213 -1.94 21.96 3.94
CA THR A 213 -1.30 20.65 4.16
C THR A 213 -2.24 19.67 4.84
N LEU A 214 -2.90 20.07 5.93
CA LEU A 214 -3.78 19.15 6.66
C LEU A 214 -5.04 18.79 5.89
N THR A 215 -5.62 19.75 5.16
CA THR A 215 -6.81 19.51 4.32
C THR A 215 -6.51 18.50 3.21
N VAL A 216 -5.37 18.64 2.55
CA VAL A 216 -4.98 17.73 1.45
C VAL A 216 -4.66 16.34 2.01
N LEU A 217 -3.89 16.24 3.09
CA LEU A 217 -3.51 14.95 3.67
C LEU A 217 -4.69 14.03 3.97
N GLY A 218 -5.80 14.55 4.51
CA GLY A 218 -6.98 13.75 4.83
C GLY A 218 -7.70 13.16 3.61
N GLY A 219 -7.47 13.72 2.40
CA GLY A 219 -8.09 13.24 1.15
C GLY A 219 -7.18 12.35 0.31
N LEU A 220 -5.89 12.24 0.64
CA LEU A 220 -4.92 11.46 -0.12
C LEU A 220 -4.91 9.97 0.29
N ASP A 221 -4.51 9.12 -0.65
CA ASP A 221 -4.17 7.72 -0.36
C ASP A 221 -2.80 7.58 0.33
N GLU A 222 -2.47 6.34 0.65
CA GLU A 222 -1.27 5.92 1.38
C GLU A 222 0.04 6.37 0.70
N GLU A 223 0.14 6.18 -0.61
CA GLU A 223 1.33 6.52 -1.40
C GLU A 223 1.51 8.05 -1.48
N ARG A 224 0.44 8.78 -1.79
CA ARG A 224 0.48 10.24 -1.93
C ARG A 224 0.67 10.94 -0.59
N LYS A 225 0.11 10.41 0.52
CA LYS A 225 0.44 10.86 1.89
C LYS A 225 1.95 10.75 2.14
N GLY A 226 2.54 9.60 1.79
CA GLY A 226 3.98 9.35 1.89
C GLY A 226 4.82 10.34 1.06
N ALA A 227 4.45 10.54 -0.20
CA ALA A 227 5.11 11.48 -1.11
C ALA A 227 5.04 12.92 -0.60
N LEU A 228 3.88 13.35 -0.09
CA LEU A 228 3.70 14.68 0.49
C LEU A 228 4.62 14.90 1.69
N VAL A 229 4.70 13.93 2.60
CA VAL A 229 5.58 14.01 3.78
C VAL A 229 7.05 14.09 3.36
N LYS A 230 7.49 13.30 2.38
CA LYS A 230 8.85 13.34 1.82
C LYS A 230 9.14 14.72 1.21
N PHE A 231 8.24 15.26 0.40
CA PHE A 231 8.36 16.61 -0.17
C PHE A 231 8.51 17.69 0.90
N LEU A 232 7.66 17.66 1.93
CA LEU A 232 7.71 18.61 3.03
C LEU A 232 9.04 18.53 3.80
N PHE A 233 9.56 17.31 3.98
CA PHE A 233 10.84 17.09 4.64
C PHE A 233 12.01 17.60 3.79
N GLU A 234 12.10 17.20 2.53
CA GLU A 234 13.16 17.63 1.59
C GLU A 234 13.16 19.15 1.37
N SER A 235 11.98 19.76 1.45
CA SER A 235 11.80 21.21 1.40
C SER A 235 12.14 21.94 2.71
N ALA A 236 12.61 21.21 3.73
CA ALA A 236 12.92 21.67 5.08
C ALA A 236 11.73 22.30 5.85
N LEU A 237 10.49 21.99 5.45
CA LEU A 237 9.28 22.60 6.02
C LEU A 237 8.85 21.95 7.33
N ILE A 238 9.19 20.67 7.55
CA ILE A 238 8.78 19.90 8.74
C ILE A 238 9.97 19.39 9.58
N HIS A 239 11.12 20.04 9.45
CA HIS A 239 12.29 19.77 10.29
C HIS A 239 12.03 20.09 11.77
N LYS A 240 12.57 19.30 12.68
CA LYS A 240 12.40 19.44 14.13
C LYS A 240 12.98 20.74 14.68
N SER A 241 14.05 21.27 14.10
CA SER A 241 14.67 22.55 14.50
C SER A 241 13.90 23.80 14.05
N LYS A 242 13.32 23.79 12.84
CA LYS A 242 12.68 24.98 12.24
C LYS A 242 11.14 24.97 12.29
N ARG A 243 10.52 23.79 12.28
CA ARG A 243 9.06 23.55 12.41
C ARG A 243 8.18 24.56 11.67
N VAL A 244 8.51 24.83 10.40
CA VAL A 244 7.78 25.79 9.55
C VAL A 244 6.31 25.39 9.41
N ILE A 245 6.07 24.10 9.17
CA ILE A 245 4.74 23.49 9.12
C ILE A 245 4.59 22.51 10.29
N LYS A 246 3.55 22.71 11.10
CA LYS A 246 3.25 21.85 12.26
C LYS A 246 2.26 20.75 11.87
N LEU A 247 2.74 19.50 11.81
CA LEU A 247 1.93 18.31 11.52
C LEU A 247 1.16 17.74 12.73
N LYS A 248 0.96 18.54 13.79
CA LYS A 248 0.14 18.10 14.92
C LYS A 248 -1.30 17.88 14.48
N GLY A 249 -1.80 16.67 14.71
CA GLY A 249 -3.12 16.21 14.29
C GLY A 249 -3.22 15.87 12.80
N ALA A 250 -2.10 15.78 12.08
CA ALA A 250 -2.11 15.35 10.69
C ALA A 250 -2.55 13.89 10.57
N ASP A 251 -3.48 13.61 9.65
CA ASP A 251 -3.85 12.25 9.29
C ASP A 251 -2.85 11.67 8.28
N LEU A 252 -1.93 10.86 8.81
CA LEU A 252 -0.96 10.06 8.05
C LEU A 252 -1.27 8.56 8.22
N SER A 253 -2.52 8.21 8.59
CA SER A 253 -2.92 6.81 8.72
C SER A 253 -2.73 6.07 7.38
N GLY A 254 -2.17 4.86 7.47
CA GLY A 254 -1.83 4.03 6.33
C GLY A 254 -0.69 4.55 5.44
N ALA A 255 -0.11 5.72 5.71
CA ALA A 255 0.88 6.33 4.81
C ALA A 255 2.07 5.41 4.52
N ASP A 256 2.51 5.38 3.26
CA ASP A 256 3.69 4.62 2.84
C ASP A 256 4.97 5.47 2.96
N LEU A 257 5.74 5.19 4.00
CA LEU A 257 7.04 5.77 4.31
C LEU A 257 8.14 4.70 4.33
N ARG A 258 7.94 3.59 3.62
CA ARG A 258 8.96 2.53 3.50
C ARG A 258 10.26 3.09 2.96
N ASP A 259 11.35 2.66 3.58
CA ASP A 259 12.73 3.03 3.23
C ASP A 259 13.00 4.54 3.20
N ALA A 260 12.07 5.37 3.71
CA ALA A 260 12.17 6.82 3.64
C ALA A 260 13.38 7.29 4.46
N ASP A 261 14.30 8.02 3.82
CA ASP A 261 15.42 8.65 4.52
C ASP A 261 14.99 10.04 5.02
N LEU A 262 14.34 10.07 6.18
CA LEU A 262 13.87 11.30 6.83
C LEU A 262 14.88 11.81 7.88
N ARG A 263 16.17 11.60 7.59
CA ARG A 263 17.29 12.15 8.37
C ARG A 263 17.87 13.36 7.68
N VAL A 264 18.22 14.36 8.46
CA VAL A 264 18.99 15.49 7.94
C VAL A 264 20.44 15.05 7.78
N ARG A 265 20.93 14.98 6.53
CA ARG A 265 22.36 14.81 6.25
C ARG A 265 23.00 16.19 6.11
N ARG A 266 23.75 16.66 7.11
CA ARG A 266 24.73 17.72 6.89
C ARG A 266 26.07 17.39 7.53
N ALA A 267 27.11 17.77 6.79
CA ALA A 267 28.51 17.70 7.14
C ALA A 267 28.79 18.43 8.45
N GLU A 268 29.79 17.93 9.17
CA GLU A 268 30.38 18.46 10.43
C GLU A 268 29.88 17.84 11.74
N ALA A 269 30.88 17.35 12.47
CA ALA A 269 30.82 16.29 13.48
C ALA A 269 30.35 16.74 14.88
N GLN A 270 29.63 17.86 15.02
CA GLN A 270 29.31 18.39 16.35
C GLN A 270 27.90 18.97 16.55
N ALA A 271 27.00 18.95 15.56
CA ALA A 271 25.61 19.37 15.77
C ALA A 271 24.71 18.18 16.13
N LYS A 272 23.78 18.37 17.09
CA LYS A 272 22.68 17.42 17.33
C LYS A 272 21.96 17.19 16.00
N GLU A 273 22.08 15.98 15.45
CA GLU A 273 21.40 15.55 14.23
C GLU A 273 19.91 15.93 14.31
N ASP A 274 19.45 16.77 13.39
CA ASP A 274 18.05 17.21 13.32
C ASP A 274 17.20 16.11 12.65
N GLY A 275 15.96 15.95 13.11
CA GLY A 275 15.01 14.95 12.59
C GLY A 275 13.73 15.58 12.05
N ILE A 276 12.75 14.77 11.67
CA ILE A 276 11.42 15.25 11.28
C ILE A 276 10.53 15.51 12.52
N SER A 277 9.60 16.47 12.45
CA SER A 277 8.59 16.68 13.50
C SER A 277 7.23 16.12 13.09
N LEU A 278 6.82 15.06 13.77
CA LEU A 278 5.54 14.34 13.60
C LEU A 278 4.75 14.30 14.92
N ARG A 279 4.91 15.32 15.77
CA ARG A 279 4.29 15.38 17.09
C ARG A 279 2.77 15.26 16.98
N GLY A 280 2.18 14.26 17.65
CA GLY A 280 0.73 14.05 17.64
C GLY A 280 0.14 13.81 16.26
N ALA A 281 0.93 13.34 15.30
CA ALA A 281 0.40 12.86 14.02
C ALA A 281 -0.26 11.49 14.21
N ASN A 282 -1.30 11.23 13.43
CA ASN A 282 -1.90 9.90 13.32
C ASN A 282 -1.13 9.11 12.25
N LEU A 283 -0.39 8.09 12.65
CA LEU A 283 0.39 7.16 11.83
C LEU A 283 -0.15 5.71 12.00
N ARG A 284 -1.40 5.53 12.41
CA ARG A 284 -2.01 4.21 12.57
C ARG A 284 -1.89 3.41 11.29
N ASN A 285 -1.48 2.15 11.42
CA ASN A 285 -1.27 1.22 10.30
C ASN A 285 -0.31 1.72 9.19
N ALA A 286 0.43 2.81 9.41
CA ALA A 286 1.36 3.33 8.42
C ALA A 286 2.51 2.33 8.18
N ASP A 287 3.05 2.33 6.96
CA ASP A 287 4.19 1.50 6.61
C ASP A 287 5.48 2.31 6.68
N ILE A 288 6.24 2.13 7.75
CA ILE A 288 7.43 2.90 8.10
C ILE A 288 8.67 1.97 8.15
N ARG A 289 8.56 0.77 7.56
CA ARG A 289 9.61 -0.25 7.54
C ARG A 289 10.89 0.30 6.96
N ARG A 290 12.02 -0.01 7.61
CA ARG A 290 13.39 0.40 7.20
C ARG A 290 13.61 1.91 7.04
N SER A 291 12.64 2.73 7.44
CA SER A 291 12.78 4.18 7.40
C SER A 291 13.88 4.66 8.35
N LYS A 292 14.39 5.85 8.06
CA LYS A 292 15.44 6.47 8.85
C LYS A 292 14.86 7.71 9.52
N LEU A 293 14.49 7.55 10.78
CA LEU A 293 13.81 8.54 11.63
C LEU A 293 14.66 8.92 12.85
N ARG A 294 15.98 8.73 12.79
CA ARG A 294 16.91 9.06 13.88
C ARG A 294 16.70 10.52 14.34
N ASN A 295 16.63 10.73 15.64
CA ASN A 295 16.40 12.03 16.31
C ASN A 295 15.07 12.74 16.01
N SER A 296 14.13 12.09 15.32
CA SER A 296 12.80 12.63 15.03
C SER A 296 11.98 12.92 16.29
N ASP A 297 11.00 13.80 16.18
CA ASP A 297 10.08 14.16 17.26
C ASP A 297 8.67 13.62 16.97
N LEU A 298 8.34 12.50 17.59
CA LEU A 298 7.10 11.72 17.49
C LEU A 298 6.30 11.80 18.82
N PHE A 299 6.53 12.85 19.63
CA PHE A 299 5.83 13.01 20.90
C PHE A 299 4.31 12.90 20.73
N GLY A 300 3.69 11.99 21.47
CA GLY A 300 2.24 11.78 21.44
C GLY A 300 1.67 11.33 20.09
N ALA A 301 2.50 10.85 19.16
CA ALA A 301 2.03 10.31 17.89
C ALA A 301 1.28 8.99 18.09
N ASP A 302 0.28 8.72 17.26
CA ASP A 302 -0.45 7.46 17.25
C ASP A 302 0.13 6.55 16.16
N LEU A 303 0.85 5.51 16.55
CA LEU A 303 1.49 4.50 15.71
C LEU A 303 0.82 3.13 15.91
N GLY A 304 -0.43 3.08 16.39
CA GLY A 304 -1.13 1.82 16.63
C GLY A 304 -1.21 0.96 15.36
N GLY A 305 -0.75 -0.29 15.47
CA GLY A 305 -0.70 -1.25 14.35
C GLY A 305 0.29 -0.90 13.22
N ALA A 306 1.12 0.13 13.36
CA ALA A 306 2.06 0.54 12.32
C ALA A 306 3.16 -0.52 12.09
N LYS A 307 3.69 -0.55 10.86
CA LYS A 307 4.78 -1.45 10.44
C LYS A 307 6.10 -0.70 10.50
N LEU A 308 6.93 -1.02 11.49
CA LEU A 308 8.20 -0.33 11.79
C LEU A 308 9.40 -1.30 11.77
N GLU A 309 9.24 -2.47 11.17
CA GLU A 309 10.29 -3.49 11.09
C GLU A 309 11.58 -2.89 10.52
N ARG A 310 12.67 -3.05 11.26
CA ARG A 310 14.01 -2.52 10.94
C ARG A 310 14.08 -0.98 10.79
N ALA A 311 13.09 -0.23 11.27
CA ALA A 311 13.15 1.23 11.27
C ALA A 311 14.26 1.74 12.23
N ASN A 312 14.91 2.85 11.87
CA ASN A 312 15.91 3.50 12.72
C ASN A 312 15.35 4.74 13.39
N LEU A 313 15.03 4.62 14.68
CA LEU A 313 14.47 5.64 15.58
C LEU A 313 15.46 6.02 16.69
N GLY A 314 16.76 5.77 16.51
CA GLY A 314 17.77 6.09 17.52
C GLY A 314 17.73 7.57 17.92
N GLY A 315 17.76 7.86 19.22
CA GLY A 315 17.67 9.23 19.76
C GLY A 315 16.35 9.96 19.49
N ALA A 316 15.34 9.29 18.91
CA ALA A 316 14.04 9.91 18.66
C ALA A 316 13.28 10.17 19.98
N ASN A 317 12.35 11.11 19.93
CA ASN A 317 11.42 11.37 21.04
C ASN A 317 10.06 10.76 20.72
N LEU A 318 9.74 9.60 21.30
CA LEU A 318 8.43 8.96 21.24
C LEU A 318 7.70 9.02 22.59
N SER A 319 8.04 9.97 23.45
CA SER A 319 7.34 10.11 24.72
C SER A 319 5.83 10.29 24.49
N ARG A 320 5.03 9.52 25.23
CA ARG A 320 3.56 9.43 25.12
C ARG A 320 3.03 8.90 23.78
N ALA A 321 3.85 8.30 22.93
CA ALA A 321 3.37 7.71 21.68
C ALA A 321 2.58 6.42 21.94
N ASP A 322 1.50 6.21 21.18
CA ASP A 322 0.79 4.92 21.13
C ASP A 322 1.46 4.03 20.09
N LEU A 323 2.02 2.90 20.50
CA LEU A 323 2.63 1.86 19.65
C LEU A 323 1.90 0.52 19.83
N GLY A 324 0.65 0.55 20.29
CA GLY A 324 -0.15 -0.64 20.55
C GLY A 324 -0.30 -1.52 19.30
N GLY A 325 0.07 -2.80 19.40
CA GLY A 325 0.05 -3.74 18.28
C GLY A 325 1.01 -3.41 17.13
N ALA A 326 1.94 -2.46 17.30
CA ALA A 326 2.90 -2.11 16.26
C ALA A 326 3.91 -3.24 16.02
N LYS A 327 4.36 -3.36 14.77
CA LYS A 327 5.38 -4.34 14.35
C LYS A 327 6.76 -3.71 14.37
N LEU A 328 7.57 -4.05 15.37
CA LEU A 328 8.82 -3.37 15.73
C LEU A 328 10.04 -4.31 15.63
N GLU A 329 9.91 -5.42 14.93
CA GLU A 329 10.96 -6.43 14.85
C GLU A 329 12.24 -5.82 14.28
N ARG A 330 13.34 -5.97 15.03
CA ARG A 330 14.67 -5.43 14.70
C ARG A 330 14.71 -3.90 14.53
N ALA A 331 13.72 -3.17 15.04
CA ALA A 331 13.76 -1.71 15.08
C ALA A 331 14.87 -1.22 16.01
N ASN A 332 15.46 -0.06 15.70
CA ASN A 332 16.52 0.55 16.50
C ASN A 332 16.00 1.79 17.23
N PHE A 333 15.83 1.70 18.54
CA PHE A 333 15.48 2.79 19.45
C PHE A 333 16.66 3.30 20.28
N GLY A 334 17.90 2.92 19.96
CA GLY A 334 19.06 3.23 20.80
C GLY A 334 19.11 4.69 21.25
N GLY A 335 19.06 4.94 22.56
CA GLY A 335 19.06 6.28 23.16
C GLY A 335 17.78 7.11 22.98
N ALA A 336 16.67 6.53 22.52
CA ALA A 336 15.40 7.22 22.35
C ALA A 336 14.72 7.52 23.70
N ASN A 337 13.89 8.57 23.72
CA ASN A 337 12.97 8.81 24.81
C ASN A 337 11.65 8.09 24.52
N LEU A 338 11.35 7.05 25.31
CA LEU A 338 10.14 6.24 25.24
C LEU A 338 9.27 6.41 26.50
N SER A 339 9.50 7.47 27.28
CA SER A 339 8.74 7.71 28.51
C SER A 339 7.23 7.78 28.22
N ARG A 340 6.44 6.99 28.95
CA ARG A 340 4.98 6.87 28.78
C ARG A 340 4.55 6.40 27.39
N ALA A 341 5.43 5.77 26.61
CA ALA A 341 5.03 5.13 25.37
C ALA A 341 4.22 3.86 25.67
N ASP A 342 3.22 3.58 24.86
CA ASP A 342 2.38 2.39 24.99
C ASP A 342 2.78 1.33 23.97
N PHE A 343 3.40 0.24 24.40
CA PHE A 343 3.76 -0.91 23.56
C PHE A 343 2.80 -2.10 23.73
N CYS A 344 1.57 -1.86 24.22
CA CYS A 344 0.61 -2.94 24.47
C CYS A 344 0.45 -3.86 23.24
N ASN A 345 0.68 -5.17 23.41
CA ASN A 345 0.65 -6.18 22.33
C ASN A 345 1.57 -5.92 21.12
N ALA A 346 2.59 -5.06 21.24
CA ALA A 346 3.54 -4.80 20.16
C ALA A 346 4.58 -5.92 20.02
N THR A 347 5.12 -6.13 18.81
CA THR A 347 6.17 -7.13 18.55
C THR A 347 7.54 -6.48 18.47
N LEU A 348 8.35 -6.61 19.52
CA LEU A 348 9.68 -5.99 19.68
C LEU A 348 10.83 -7.00 19.52
N GLN A 349 10.59 -8.12 18.81
CA GLN A 349 11.58 -9.17 18.67
C GLN A 349 12.90 -8.64 18.07
N ASP A 350 14.03 -8.97 18.69
CA ASP A 350 15.36 -8.51 18.32
C ASP A 350 15.51 -6.95 18.24
N ALA A 351 14.59 -6.17 18.82
CA ALA A 351 14.67 -4.72 18.80
C ALA A 351 15.78 -4.19 19.72
N ASN A 352 16.42 -3.07 19.33
CA ASN A 352 17.41 -2.40 20.17
C ASN A 352 16.76 -1.27 20.98
N LEU A 353 16.54 -1.50 22.27
CA LEU A 353 16.05 -0.55 23.27
C LEU A 353 17.18 -0.01 24.17
N GLY A 354 18.45 -0.24 23.79
CA GLY A 354 19.59 0.11 24.63
C GLY A 354 19.70 1.62 24.86
N GLY A 355 19.98 2.03 26.10
CA GLY A 355 20.13 3.45 26.43
C GLY A 355 18.83 4.28 26.42
N THR A 356 17.67 3.66 26.23
CA THR A 356 16.38 4.35 26.18
C THR A 356 15.93 4.86 27.56
N ASP A 357 15.04 5.85 27.59
CA ASP A 357 14.27 6.19 28.78
C ASP A 357 12.90 5.50 28.72
N LEU A 358 12.65 4.57 29.64
CA LEU A 358 11.45 3.74 29.71
C LEU A 358 10.51 4.14 30.86
N THR A 359 10.68 5.34 31.45
CA THR A 359 9.84 5.84 32.53
C THR A 359 8.36 5.69 32.19
N ASP A 360 7.59 4.97 33.02
CA ASP A 360 6.15 4.74 32.84
C ASP A 360 5.74 4.14 31.48
N ALA A 361 6.66 3.51 30.72
CA ALA A 361 6.31 2.82 29.48
C ALA A 361 5.44 1.59 29.76
N ASN A 362 4.44 1.32 28.92
CA ASN A 362 3.59 0.14 29.04
C ASN A 362 4.08 -0.96 28.11
N PHE A 363 4.37 -2.15 28.65
CA PHE A 363 4.78 -3.32 27.88
C PHE A 363 3.79 -4.49 27.98
N ALA A 364 2.57 -4.26 28.45
CA ALA A 364 1.56 -5.31 28.63
C ALA A 364 1.34 -6.12 27.33
N GLY A 365 1.61 -7.43 27.38
CA GLY A 365 1.48 -8.32 26.23
C GLY A 365 2.49 -8.08 25.10
N ALA A 366 3.48 -7.19 25.28
CA ALA A 366 4.52 -6.96 24.29
C ALA A 366 5.48 -8.16 24.20
N ASP A 367 5.97 -8.44 23.00
CA ASP A 367 6.93 -9.53 22.74
C ASP A 367 8.35 -8.97 22.62
N LEU A 368 9.12 -9.12 23.70
CA LEU A 368 10.50 -8.64 23.82
C LEU A 368 11.56 -9.68 23.44
N ARG A 369 11.20 -10.86 22.92
CA ARG A 369 12.19 -11.94 22.68
C ARG A 369 13.40 -11.47 21.88
N GLY A 370 14.61 -11.73 22.39
CA GLY A 370 15.86 -11.27 21.77
C GLY A 370 16.14 -9.75 21.82
N ALA A 371 15.25 -8.93 22.39
CA ALA A 371 15.46 -7.49 22.48
C ALA A 371 16.65 -7.11 23.38
N ASP A 372 17.27 -5.97 23.08
CA ASP A 372 18.38 -5.43 23.86
C ASP A 372 17.92 -4.23 24.70
N LEU A 373 17.79 -4.44 26.01
CA LEU A 373 17.38 -3.42 27.00
C LEU A 373 18.59 -2.85 27.76
N ARG A 374 19.82 -3.21 27.42
CA ARG A 374 21.00 -2.81 28.21
C ARG A 374 21.16 -1.29 28.25
N GLY A 375 21.39 -0.76 29.45
CA GLY A 375 21.59 0.67 29.67
C GLY A 375 20.31 1.50 29.54
N SER A 376 19.13 0.88 29.37
CA SER A 376 17.87 1.59 29.54
C SER A 376 17.76 2.19 30.95
N LYS A 377 17.00 3.27 31.06
CA LYS A 377 16.76 4.02 32.30
C LYS A 377 15.31 3.85 32.70
N ASN A 378 15.07 3.82 34.02
CA ASN A 378 13.73 3.79 34.62
C ASN A 378 12.88 2.58 34.18
N LEU A 379 13.54 1.49 33.76
CA LEU A 379 12.90 0.19 33.62
C LEU A 379 12.51 -0.32 35.02
N THR A 380 11.35 -0.96 35.14
CA THR A 380 10.90 -1.62 36.36
C THR A 380 10.71 -3.12 36.17
N GLN A 381 10.68 -3.88 37.26
CA GLN A 381 10.44 -5.32 37.20
C GLN A 381 9.01 -5.62 36.70
N GLU A 382 8.03 -4.84 37.14
CA GLU A 382 6.63 -4.96 36.70
C GLU A 382 6.48 -4.79 35.18
N GLN A 383 7.21 -3.85 34.57
CA GLN A 383 7.24 -3.69 33.11
C GLN A 383 7.73 -4.97 32.41
N LEU A 384 8.73 -5.66 32.96
CA LEU A 384 9.24 -6.92 32.40
C LEU A 384 8.23 -8.06 32.60
N GLU A 385 7.62 -8.16 33.78
CA GLU A 385 6.63 -9.19 34.11
C GLU A 385 5.37 -9.09 33.26
N SER A 386 5.00 -7.89 32.83
CA SER A 386 3.86 -7.65 31.93
C SER A 386 4.11 -8.06 30.47
N ALA A 387 5.36 -8.35 30.11
CA ALA A 387 5.79 -8.67 28.75
C ALA A 387 6.19 -10.15 28.59
N THR A 388 6.24 -10.61 27.35
CA THR A 388 6.80 -11.92 27.00
C THR A 388 8.24 -11.75 26.55
N GLY A 389 9.13 -12.65 27.00
CA GLY A 389 10.54 -12.66 26.62
C GLY A 389 11.10 -14.07 26.64
N ASP A 390 12.40 -14.18 26.37
CA ASP A 390 13.15 -15.44 26.37
C ASP A 390 14.58 -15.20 26.87
N ARG A 391 15.38 -16.27 26.93
CA ARG A 391 16.80 -16.21 27.32
C ARG A 391 17.69 -15.30 26.45
N ARG A 392 17.21 -14.85 25.28
CA ARG A 392 17.98 -13.99 24.37
C ARG A 392 17.81 -12.51 24.72
N VAL A 393 16.84 -12.15 25.55
CA VAL A 393 16.64 -10.78 26.01
C VAL A 393 17.85 -10.32 26.81
N LYS A 394 18.42 -9.17 26.44
CA LYS A 394 19.60 -8.61 27.11
C LYS A 394 19.16 -7.55 28.10
N LEU A 395 19.10 -7.91 29.38
CA LEU A 395 18.65 -7.02 30.46
C LEU A 395 19.80 -6.15 31.01
N PRO A 396 19.50 -4.98 31.62
CA PRO A 396 20.45 -4.28 32.46
C PRO A 396 20.90 -5.15 33.64
N LYS A 397 22.13 -4.96 34.14
CA LYS A 397 22.75 -5.81 35.17
C LYS A 397 21.94 -5.92 36.48
N ALA A 398 21.06 -4.97 36.77
CA ALA A 398 20.27 -4.92 37.98
C ALA A 398 18.99 -5.77 37.94
N PHE A 399 18.66 -6.38 36.80
CA PHE A 399 17.41 -7.11 36.59
C PHE A 399 17.64 -8.61 36.40
N THR A 400 16.71 -9.38 36.94
CA THR A 400 16.60 -10.82 36.68
C THR A 400 15.47 -11.06 35.67
N PRO A 401 15.61 -11.98 34.71
CA PRO A 401 14.52 -12.35 33.82
C PRO A 401 13.29 -12.83 34.61
N PRO A 402 12.06 -12.44 34.21
CA PRO A 402 10.83 -13.05 34.74
C PRO A 402 10.83 -14.57 34.58
N GLU A 403 10.26 -15.28 35.56
CA GLU A 403 10.17 -16.76 35.53
C GLU A 403 9.38 -17.28 34.31
N SER A 404 8.44 -16.48 33.81
CA SER A 404 7.63 -16.78 32.63
C SER A 404 8.45 -16.86 31.32
N TRP A 405 9.70 -16.39 31.30
CA TRP A 405 10.55 -16.33 30.11
C TRP A 405 11.42 -17.57 29.89
N SER A 406 11.16 -18.65 30.65
CA SER A 406 12.05 -19.81 30.79
C SER A 406 12.08 -20.81 29.61
N ASN A 407 11.63 -20.45 28.41
CA ASN A 407 11.67 -21.33 27.21
C ASN A 407 12.52 -20.76 26.07
#